data_AF-D9UPY9-F1
#
_entry.id   AF-D9UPY9-F1
#
_cell.length_a   1.000
_cell.length_b   1.000
_cell.length_c   1.000
_cell.angle_alpha   90.00
_cell.angle_beta   90.00
_cell.angle_gamma   90.00
#
_symmetry.space_group_name_H-M   'P 1'
#
loop_
_entity.id
_entity.type
_entity.pdbx_description
1 polymer ?
#
loop_
_entity_poly.entity_id
_entity_poly.type
_entity_poly.pdbx_seq_one_letter_code
_entity_poly.pdbx_strand_id
1 'polypeptide(L)'
;MARQLLDQLLLQPSEAERLAHFTSAVPSGTALAGPRPGDPAHTLRLTVDPAGLTGPGLAQLVCTLGESAAATARGTVLLGGPGESPVRAYECDRELRGNPGRTPVPTVPVG
;
A
#
# COMPACT_ATOMS: atom_id res chain seq x y z
N MET A 1 4.11 13.26 -1.11
CA MET A 1 4.77 12.18 -1.87
C MET A 1 3.92 10.92 -1.97
N ALA A 2 3.38 10.38 -0.87
CA ALA A 2 2.55 9.16 -0.89
C ALA A 2 1.46 9.17 -1.99
N ARG A 3 0.74 10.29 -2.15
CA ARG A 3 -0.26 10.45 -3.22
C ARG A 3 0.31 10.30 -4.61
N GLN A 4 1.43 10.96 -4.91
CA GLN A 4 2.09 10.87 -6.21
C GLN A 4 2.58 9.45 -6.52
N LEU A 5 3.13 8.75 -5.53
CA LEU A 5 3.56 7.36 -5.72
C LEU A 5 2.37 6.42 -5.93
N LEU A 6 1.27 6.61 -5.20
CA LEU A 6 0.04 5.87 -5.48
C LEU A 6 -0.47 6.17 -6.88
N ASP A 7 -0.51 7.44 -7.30
CA ASP A 7 -0.99 7.84 -8.61
C ASP A 7 -0.15 7.20 -9.72
N GLN A 8 1.18 7.12 -9.56
CA GLN A 8 2.06 6.38 -10.47
C GLN A 8 1.77 4.88 -10.48
N LEU A 9 1.57 4.26 -9.32
CA LEU A 9 1.24 2.83 -9.20
C LEU A 9 -0.09 2.45 -9.86
N LEU A 10 -1.03 3.41 -9.91
CA LEU A 10 -2.35 3.24 -10.52
C LEU A 10 -2.35 3.46 -12.03
N LEU A 11 -1.32 4.11 -12.58
CA LEU A 11 -1.09 4.09 -14.02
C LEU A 11 -0.84 2.63 -14.41
N GLN A 12 -1.63 2.12 -15.34
CA GLN A 12 -1.38 0.80 -15.90
C GLN A 12 0.02 0.80 -16.54
N PRO A 13 0.79 -0.28 -16.41
CA PRO A 13 2.10 -0.37 -17.06
C PRO A 13 1.96 -0.01 -18.54
N SER A 14 2.90 0.77 -19.05
CA SER A 14 3.00 1.13 -20.46
C SER A 14 3.09 -0.11 -21.35
N GLU A 15 2.92 0.04 -22.65
CA GLU A 15 3.01 -1.10 -23.57
C GLU A 15 4.37 -1.82 -23.47
N ALA A 16 5.47 -1.06 -23.41
CA ALA A 16 6.81 -1.60 -23.23
C ALA A 16 6.97 -2.38 -21.91
N GLU A 17 6.40 -1.86 -20.81
CA GLU A 17 6.42 -2.55 -19.51
C GLU A 17 5.56 -3.80 -19.52
N ARG A 18 4.39 -3.77 -20.17
CA ARG A 18 3.55 -4.98 -20.33
C ARG A 18 4.24 -6.05 -21.17
N LEU A 19 4.97 -5.65 -22.22
CA LEU A 19 5.80 -6.57 -23.02
C LEU A 19 6.96 -7.14 -22.20
N ALA A 20 7.44 -6.40 -21.20
CA ALA A 20 8.37 -6.89 -20.18
C ALA A 20 7.68 -7.60 -18.99
N HIS A 21 6.40 -7.95 -19.13
CA HIS A 21 5.58 -8.67 -18.16
C HIS A 21 5.33 -7.96 -16.82
N PHE A 22 5.49 -6.64 -16.76
CA PHE A 22 5.05 -5.86 -15.60
C PHE A 22 3.53 -5.84 -15.52
N THR A 23 3.01 -5.98 -14.30
CA THR A 23 1.58 -5.94 -13.98
C THR A 23 1.34 -5.09 -12.73
N SER A 24 0.14 -4.52 -12.62
CA SER A 24 -0.34 -3.89 -11.38
C SER A 24 -1.57 -4.67 -10.89
N ALA A 25 -1.53 -5.08 -9.64
CA ALA A 25 -2.61 -5.79 -8.94
C ALA A 25 -3.41 -4.84 -8.02
N VAL A 26 -3.11 -3.53 -8.04
CA VAL A 26 -3.84 -2.52 -7.28
C VAL A 26 -5.08 -2.08 -8.08
N PRO A 27 -6.30 -2.09 -7.49
CA PRO A 27 -7.51 -1.69 -8.19
C PRO A 27 -7.45 -0.25 -8.71
N SER A 28 -7.79 -0.07 -10.00
CA SER A 28 -7.93 1.24 -10.65
C SER A 28 -9.10 2.00 -10.00
N GLY A 29 -8.80 2.99 -9.15
CA GLY A 29 -9.79 3.69 -8.33
C GLY A 29 -9.46 3.70 -6.83
N THR A 30 -8.41 2.97 -6.43
CA THR A 30 -7.79 3.18 -5.12
C THR A 30 -7.32 4.63 -5.01
N ALA A 31 -7.62 5.31 -3.91
CA ALA A 31 -7.15 6.67 -3.67
C ALA A 31 -6.80 6.85 -2.19
N LEU A 32 -5.90 7.79 -1.90
CA LEU A 32 -5.62 8.19 -0.52
C LEU A 32 -6.66 9.21 -0.05
N ALA A 33 -7.16 8.99 1.16
CA ALA A 33 -7.79 9.96 2.02
C ALA A 33 -6.85 10.31 3.18
N GLY A 34 -7.05 11.49 3.76
CA GLY A 34 -6.34 11.89 4.97
C GLY A 34 -6.74 11.04 6.18
N PRO A 35 -5.96 11.11 7.27
CA PRO A 35 -6.32 10.49 8.54
C PRO A 35 -7.63 11.06 9.09
N ARG A 36 -8.32 10.26 9.90
CA ARG A 36 -9.50 10.65 10.67
C ARG A 36 -9.13 11.12 12.08
N PRO A 37 -10.04 11.80 12.78
CA PRO A 37 -9.91 12.00 14.21
C PRO A 37 -9.70 10.66 14.93
N GLY A 38 -8.65 10.58 15.74
CA GLY A 38 -8.27 9.36 16.47
C GLY A 38 -7.30 8.45 15.71
N ASP A 39 -7.08 8.65 14.42
CA ASP A 39 -6.05 7.90 13.71
C ASP A 39 -4.65 8.29 14.22
N PRO A 40 -3.71 7.33 14.29
CA PRO A 40 -2.31 7.63 14.51
C PRO A 40 -1.78 8.64 13.48
N ALA A 41 -0.80 9.44 13.90
CA ALA A 41 -0.09 10.32 12.98
C ALA A 41 0.46 9.54 11.78
N HIS A 42 0.49 10.17 10.61
CA HIS A 42 0.95 9.58 9.35
C HIS A 42 0.09 8.43 8.79
N THR A 43 -1.10 8.19 9.34
CA THR A 43 -2.07 7.25 8.74
C THR A 43 -2.45 7.70 7.33
N LEU A 44 -2.40 6.74 6.40
CA LEU A 44 -2.93 6.88 5.05
C LEU A 44 -4.20 6.03 4.95
N ARG A 45 -5.35 6.68 4.74
CA ARG A 45 -6.58 5.94 4.49
C ARG A 45 -6.75 5.69 3.01
N LEU A 46 -7.22 4.50 2.65
CA LEU A 46 -7.54 4.12 1.29
C LEU A 46 -9.06 4.15 1.07
N THR A 47 -9.49 4.37 -0.17
CA THR A 47 -10.90 4.19 -0.58
C THR A 47 -11.35 2.73 -0.59
N VAL A 48 -10.39 1.79 -0.52
CA VAL A 48 -10.61 0.34 -0.40
C VAL A 48 -10.02 -0.14 0.93
N ASP A 49 -10.51 -1.24 1.47
CA ASP A 49 -9.90 -1.84 2.66
C ASP A 49 -8.56 -2.51 2.28
N PRO A 50 -7.41 -2.12 2.88
CA PRO A 50 -6.14 -2.80 2.65
C PRO A 50 -6.21 -4.31 2.89
N ALA A 51 -6.98 -4.77 3.89
CA ALA A 51 -7.13 -6.19 4.21
C ALA A 51 -7.94 -6.97 3.16
N GLY A 52 -8.73 -6.26 2.33
CA GLY A 52 -9.49 -6.84 1.22
C GLY A 52 -8.73 -6.91 -0.10
N LEU A 53 -7.52 -6.35 -0.18
CA LEU A 53 -6.69 -6.43 -1.37
C LEU A 53 -6.14 -7.86 -1.56
N THR A 54 -5.87 -8.22 -2.81
CA THR A 54 -5.11 -9.44 -3.11
C THR A 54 -3.70 -9.33 -2.50
N GLY A 55 -3.08 -10.47 -2.14
CA GLY A 55 -1.70 -10.48 -1.62
C GLY A 55 -0.72 -9.67 -2.47
N PRO A 56 -0.65 -9.89 -3.81
CA PRO A 56 0.19 -9.09 -4.69
C PRO A 56 -0.17 -7.60 -4.71
N GLY A 57 -1.46 -7.25 -4.71
CA GLY A 57 -1.91 -5.86 -4.70
C GLY A 57 -1.54 -5.14 -3.40
N LEU A 58 -1.71 -5.81 -2.25
CA LEU A 58 -1.30 -5.27 -0.96
C LEU A 58 0.22 -5.11 -0.89
N ALA A 59 0.98 -6.10 -1.36
CA ALA A 59 2.44 -6.05 -1.37
C ALA A 59 2.97 -4.89 -2.23
N GLN A 60 2.44 -4.73 -3.46
CA GLN A 60 2.79 -3.61 -4.33
C GLN A 60 2.50 -2.26 -3.68
N LEU A 61 1.33 -2.12 -3.04
CA LEU A 61 0.92 -0.87 -2.41
C LEU A 61 1.79 -0.54 -1.19
N VAL A 62 2.03 -1.50 -0.30
CA VAL A 62 2.84 -1.33 0.92
C VAL A 62 4.30 -1.03 0.56
N CYS A 63 4.88 -1.77 -0.38
CA CYS A 63 6.25 -1.52 -0.81
C CYS A 63 6.43 -0.18 -1.51
N THR A 64 5.45 0.24 -2.33
CA THR A 64 5.49 1.55 -2.98
C THR A 64 5.38 2.69 -1.95
N LEU A 65 4.41 2.61 -1.04
CA LEU A 65 4.20 3.66 -0.04
C LEU A 65 5.30 3.67 1.03
N GLY A 66 5.96 2.53 1.27
CA GLY A 66 7.12 2.38 2.14
C GLY A 66 8.36 3.17 1.68
N GLU A 67 8.44 3.52 0.40
CA GLU A 67 9.48 4.41 -0.17
C GLU A 67 9.13 5.90 -0.04
N SER A 68 7.98 6.22 0.54
CA SER A 68 7.51 7.59 0.70
C SER A 68 7.86 8.15 2.09
N ALA A 69 7.84 9.48 2.22
CA ALA A 69 7.97 10.16 3.51
C ALA A 69 6.82 9.87 4.50
N ALA A 70 5.78 9.14 4.10
CA ALA A 70 4.73 8.69 5.02
C ALA A 70 5.11 7.40 5.77
N ALA A 71 6.17 6.71 5.36
CA ALA A 71 6.67 5.55 6.07
C ALA A 71 7.24 5.98 7.44
N THR A 72 6.93 5.21 8.47
CA THR A 72 7.36 5.51 9.84
C THR A 72 8.78 4.99 10.10
N ALA A 73 8.99 3.68 9.92
CA ALA A 73 10.30 3.01 10.08
C ALA A 73 10.38 1.79 9.17
N ARG A 74 11.58 1.48 8.61
CA ARG A 74 11.86 0.25 7.83
C ARG A 74 10.87 -0.03 6.67
N GLY A 75 10.29 1.01 6.06
CA GLY A 75 9.29 0.84 5.01
C GLY A 75 7.91 0.44 5.52
N THR A 76 7.65 0.60 6.83
CA THR A 76 6.35 0.41 7.44
C THR A 76 5.44 1.60 7.20
N VAL A 77 4.21 1.32 6.78
CA VAL A 77 3.15 2.31 6.55
C VAL A 77 1.93 1.98 7.40
N LEU A 78 1.26 3.02 7.89
CA LEU A 78 0.01 2.90 8.62
C LEU A 78 -1.14 3.05 7.62
N LEU A 79 -1.85 1.97 7.35
CA LEU A 79 -2.95 1.96 6.38
C LEU A 79 -4.28 1.66 7.08
N GLY A 80 -5.31 2.39 6.69
CA GLY A 80 -6.69 2.10 7.06
C GLY A 80 -7.61 2.10 5.83
N GLY A 81 -8.73 1.40 5.93
CA GLY A 81 -9.76 1.41 4.88
C GLY A 81 -10.73 2.59 4.98
N PRO A 82 -11.84 2.55 4.20
CA PRO A 82 -12.98 3.46 4.36
C PRO A 82 -13.66 3.25 5.74
N GLY A 83 -14.78 3.96 6.00
CA GLY A 83 -15.57 3.99 7.27
C GLY A 83 -15.12 3.03 8.39
N GLU A 84 -14.73 3.42 9.59
CA GLU A 84 -14.38 2.53 10.74
C GLU A 84 -13.40 1.35 10.51
N SER A 85 -12.90 1.12 9.29
CA SER A 85 -11.91 0.07 9.04
C SER A 85 -10.66 0.37 9.86
N PRO A 86 -10.15 -0.61 10.62
CA PRO A 86 -9.08 -0.38 11.57
C PRO A 86 -7.79 0.00 10.85
N VAL A 87 -7.00 0.86 11.51
CA VAL A 87 -5.64 1.15 11.04
C VAL A 87 -4.72 0.01 11.45
N ARG A 88 -3.92 -0.47 10.52
CA ARG A 88 -2.86 -1.46 10.80
C ARG A 88 -1.54 -0.98 10.25
N ALA A 89 -0.46 -1.42 10.89
CA ALA A 89 0.88 -1.24 10.35
C ALA A 89 1.17 -2.37 9.36
N TYR A 90 1.71 -2.03 8.19
CA TYR A 90 2.14 -2.97 7.17
C TYR A 90 3.59 -2.68 6.81
N GLU A 91 4.44 -3.71 6.82
CA GLU A 91 5.88 -3.55 6.55
C GLU A 91 6.24 -4.12 5.18
N CYS A 92 6.98 -3.36 4.37
CA CYS A 92 7.69 -3.91 3.22
C CYS A 92 9.10 -4.33 3.64
N ASP A 93 9.18 -5.49 4.28
CA ASP A 93 10.46 -6.07 4.66
C ASP A 93 11.25 -6.57 3.44
N ARG A 94 12.47 -7.07 3.67
CA ARG A 94 13.34 -7.56 2.60
C ARG A 94 12.77 -8.79 1.89
N GLU A 95 12.09 -9.67 2.63
CA GLU A 95 11.55 -10.91 2.07
C GLU A 95 10.37 -10.61 1.14
N LEU A 96 9.44 -9.78 1.60
CA LEU A 96 8.31 -9.31 0.83
C LEU A 96 8.77 -8.54 -0.41
N ARG A 97 9.77 -7.65 -0.28
CA ARG A 97 10.31 -6.90 -1.43
C ARG A 97 10.93 -7.84 -2.48
N GLY A 98 11.55 -8.94 -2.05
CA GLY A 98 12.13 -9.95 -2.95
C GLY A 98 11.09 -10.88 -3.60
N ASN A 99 9.94 -11.10 -2.94
CA ASN A 99 8.93 -12.08 -3.37
C ASN A 99 7.48 -11.58 -3.18
N PRO A 100 7.09 -10.42 -3.73
CA PRO A 100 5.83 -9.74 -3.40
C PRO A 100 4.56 -10.54 -3.77
N GLY A 101 4.66 -11.49 -4.69
CA GLY A 101 3.55 -12.37 -5.07
C GLY A 101 3.47 -13.68 -4.27
N ARG A 102 4.42 -13.96 -3.38
CA ARG A 102 4.54 -15.26 -2.67
C ARG A 102 4.65 -15.11 -1.15
N THR A 103 5.14 -13.97 -0.68
CA THR A 103 5.29 -13.69 0.75
C THR A 103 4.07 -12.92 1.25
N PRO A 104 3.40 -13.38 2.33
CA PRO A 104 2.34 -12.60 2.97
C PRO A 104 2.87 -11.27 3.48
N VAL A 105 2.07 -10.21 3.38
CA VAL A 105 2.47 -8.88 3.89
C VAL A 105 2.47 -8.90 5.43
N PRO A 106 3.62 -8.64 6.09
CA PRO A 106 3.67 -8.51 7.54
C PRO A 106 2.75 -7.38 8.00
N THR A 107 1.90 -7.66 8.98
CA THR A 107 0.98 -6.66 9.53
C THR A 107 0.73 -6.86 11.02
N VAL A 108 0.63 -5.75 11.74
CA VAL A 108 0.26 -5.73 13.16
C VAL A 108 -0.85 -4.71 13.41
N PRO A 109 -1.80 -4.99 14.34
CA PRO A 109 -2.78 -3.98 14.77
C PRO A 109 -2.08 -2.74 15.35
N VAL A 110 -2.69 -1.58 15.13
CA VAL A 110 -2.29 -0.34 15.83
C VAL A 110 -3.40 -0.01 16.84
N GLY A 111 -3.00 0.28 18.07
CA GLY A 111 -3.90 0.55 19.19
C GLY A 111 -4.49 1.95 19.19
#